data_AF-A0A1F2JSB7-F1
#
_entry.id   AF-A0A1F2JSB7-F1
#
_cell.length_a   1.000
_cell.length_b   1.000
_cell.length_c   1.000
_cell.angle_alpha   90.00
_cell.angle_beta   90.00
_cell.angle_gamma   90.00
#
_symmetry.space_group_name_H-M   'P 1'
#
loop_
_entity.id
_entity.type
_entity.pdbx_description
1 polymer ?
#
loop_
_entity_poly.entity_id
_entity_poly.type
_entity_poly.pdbx_seq_one_letter_code
_entity_poly.pdbx_strand_id
1 'polypeptide(L)'
;MNLACYSYTEGKRELTDGSRVYLGGDRINPPKITGSITVNPMKKWSLTTQMIATSGRNRFEPVNGLYSYGTGPIRSFTTFNFSSKYQINTQSLIRLGIENIFNKDYYTVISQWQSNNMNYVKGNGTRLNLSLSHSF
;
A
#
# COMPACT_ATOMS: atom_id res chain seq x y z
N MET A 1 6.29 -15.40 -10.66
CA MET A 1 4.85 -15.47 -10.96
C MET A 1 4.38 -14.04 -11.11
N ASN A 2 3.84 -13.69 -12.28
CA ASN A 2 3.37 -12.34 -12.52
C ASN A 2 1.91 -12.28 -12.07
N LEU A 3 1.56 -11.29 -11.26
CA LEU A 3 0.23 -11.14 -10.69
C LEU A 3 -0.18 -9.68 -10.75
N ALA A 4 -1.43 -9.45 -11.11
CA ALA A 4 -2.09 -8.17 -10.96
C ALA A 4 -3.43 -8.39 -10.24
N CYS A 5 -3.76 -7.52 -9.31
CA CYS A 5 -5.02 -7.54 -8.59
C CYS A 5 -5.59 -6.12 -8.50
N TYR A 6 -6.91 -6.03 -8.64
CA TYR A 6 -7.65 -4.80 -8.42
C TYR A 6 -8.81 -5.10 -7.46
N SER A 7 -9.01 -4.23 -6.48
CA SER A 7 -10.18 -4.29 -5.60
C SER A 7 -10.88 -2.94 -5.52
N TYR A 8 -12.20 -3.00 -5.54
CA TYR A 8 -13.10 -1.88 -5.37
C TYR A 8 -14.31 -2.35 -4.58
N THR A 9 -14.68 -1.57 -3.56
CA THR A 9 -15.89 -1.76 -2.79
C THR A 9 -16.59 -0.42 -2.60
N GLU A 10 -17.91 -0.46 -2.57
CA GLU A 10 -18.74 0.70 -2.27
C GLU A 10 -19.85 0.26 -1.31
N GLY A 11 -20.24 1.15 -0.41
CA GLY A 11 -21.25 0.83 0.58
C GLY A 11 -21.90 2.07 1.15
N LYS A 12 -23.22 1.97 1.37
CA LYS A 12 -24.03 2.99 2.02
C LYS A 12 -24.81 2.37 3.16
N ARG A 13 -25.09 3.15 4.20
CA ARG A 13 -26.07 2.80 5.23
C ARG A 13 -27.31 3.65 5.05
N GLU A 14 -28.47 3.07 5.33
CA GLU A 14 -29.75 3.76 5.37
C GLU A 14 -29.96 4.37 6.76
N LEU A 15 -30.47 5.60 6.79
CA LEU A 15 -30.85 6.30 8.01
C LEU A 15 -32.35 6.13 8.26
N THR A 16 -32.81 6.50 9.46
CA THR A 16 -34.22 6.37 9.86
C THR A 16 -35.19 7.17 8.99
N ASP A 17 -34.70 8.24 8.34
CA ASP A 17 -35.47 9.06 7.40
C ASP A 17 -35.48 8.49 5.97
N GLY A 18 -34.92 7.29 5.75
CA GLY A 18 -34.82 6.64 4.44
C GLY A 18 -33.67 7.15 3.56
N SER A 19 -32.93 8.18 3.99
CA SER A 19 -31.78 8.67 3.25
C SER A 19 -30.58 7.70 3.35
N ARG A 20 -29.71 7.70 2.32
CA ARG A 20 -28.55 6.79 2.24
C ARG A 20 -27.24 7.55 2.24
N VAL A 21 -26.39 7.27 3.21
CA VAL A 21 -25.08 7.90 3.38
C VAL A 21 -23.95 6.90 3.17
N TYR A 22 -22.85 7.34 2.56
CA TYR A 22 -21.68 6.50 2.33
C TYR A 22 -21.04 6.01 3.63
N LEU A 23 -20.50 4.80 3.61
CA LEU A 23 -19.70 4.25 4.72
C LEU A 23 -18.31 4.90 4.75
N GLY A 24 -17.78 5.15 5.95
CA GLY A 24 -16.46 5.74 6.16
C GLY A 24 -15.29 4.88 5.67
N GLY A 25 -14.10 5.46 5.59
CA GLY A 25 -12.83 4.81 5.27
C GLY A 25 -12.40 3.75 6.28
N ASP A 26 -12.96 3.80 7.49
CA ASP A 26 -12.85 2.76 8.52
C ASP A 26 -13.56 1.44 8.13
N ARG A 27 -14.50 1.51 7.17
CA ARG A 27 -15.24 0.35 6.64
C ARG A 27 -14.89 0.05 5.19
N ILE A 28 -14.86 1.08 4.35
CA ILE A 28 -14.64 0.98 2.91
C ILE A 28 -13.34 1.68 2.54
N ASN A 29 -12.31 0.86 2.32
CA ASN A 29 -11.01 1.30 1.85
C ASN A 29 -11.11 1.88 0.42
N PRO A 30 -10.15 2.74 0.02
CA PRO A 30 -10.12 3.26 -1.34
C PRO A 30 -9.81 2.12 -2.33
N PRO A 31 -10.12 2.29 -3.63
CA PRO A 31 -9.74 1.33 -4.66
C PRO A 31 -8.24 1.04 -4.57
N LYS A 32 -7.86 -0.24 -4.67
CA LYS A 32 -6.46 -0.68 -4.56
C LYS A 32 -6.06 -1.50 -5.77
N ILE A 33 -4.90 -1.19 -6.32
CA ILE A 33 -4.24 -1.97 -7.36
C ILE A 33 -2.95 -2.53 -6.77
N THR A 34 -2.70 -3.81 -6.95
CA THR A 34 -1.40 -4.42 -6.68
C THR A 34 -0.88 -5.12 -7.92
N GLY A 35 0.43 -5.09 -8.08
CA GLY A 35 1.13 -5.74 -9.18
C GLY A 35 2.42 -6.37 -8.71
N SER A 36 2.81 -7.48 -9.32
CA SER A 36 4.12 -8.11 -9.09
C SER A 36 4.64 -8.68 -10.39
N ILE A 37 5.90 -8.38 -10.69
CA ILE A 37 6.65 -8.95 -11.82
C ILE A 37 7.88 -9.61 -11.25
N THR A 38 8.11 -10.87 -11.63
CA THR A 38 9.35 -11.59 -11.33
C THR A 38 10.06 -11.98 -12.61
N VAL A 39 11.32 -11.58 -12.74
CA VAL A 39 12.21 -12.02 -13.83
C VAL A 39 13.37 -12.81 -13.25
N ASN A 40 13.85 -13.82 -13.98
CA ASN A 40 15.00 -14.61 -13.60
C ASN A 40 16.07 -14.49 -14.69
N PRO A 41 16.96 -13.47 -14.64
CA PRO A 41 17.99 -13.28 -15.66
C PRO A 41 18.92 -14.49 -15.79
N MET A 42 19.10 -15.23 -14.69
CA MET A 42 19.87 -16.47 -14.62
C MET A 42 19.13 -17.45 -13.73
N LYS A 43 19.41 -18.76 -13.85
CA LYS A 43 18.78 -19.81 -13.02
C LYS A 43 18.92 -19.57 -11.51
N LYS A 44 20.03 -18.96 -11.09
CA LYS A 44 20.35 -18.67 -9.68
C LYS A 44 19.90 -17.28 -9.21
N TRP A 45 19.32 -16.46 -10.08
CA TRP A 45 19.03 -15.07 -9.79
C TRP A 45 17.57 -14.73 -10.07
N SER A 46 16.88 -14.22 -9.06
CA SER A 46 15.48 -13.79 -9.15
C SER A 46 15.36 -12.33 -8.76
N LEU A 47 14.71 -11.54 -9.62
CA LEU A 47 14.40 -10.14 -9.41
C LEU A 47 12.90 -9.97 -9.37
N THR A 48 12.36 -9.35 -8.32
CA THR A 48 10.93 -9.10 -8.17
C THR A 48 10.66 -7.63 -7.92
N THR A 49 9.77 -7.05 -8.71
CA THR A 49 9.24 -5.70 -8.46
C THR A 49 7.78 -5.82 -8.10
N GLN A 50 7.38 -5.18 -7.00
CA GLN A 50 6.01 -5.14 -6.49
C GLN A 50 5.52 -3.69 -6.51
N MET A 51 4.28 -3.49 -6.92
CA MET A 51 3.59 -2.21 -6.95
C MET A 51 2.36 -2.27 -6.05
N ILE A 52 2.13 -1.19 -5.29
CA ILE A 52 0.85 -0.95 -4.63
C ILE A 52 0.41 0.47 -5.02
N ALA A 53 -0.83 0.60 -5.49
CA ALA A 53 -1.42 1.88 -5.84
C ALA A 53 -2.84 2.01 -5.29
N THR A 54 -3.25 3.26 -5.02
CA THR A 54 -4.64 3.63 -4.80
C THR A 54 -4.95 4.90 -5.57
N SER A 55 -6.12 4.98 -6.18
CA SER A 55 -6.64 6.22 -6.80
C SER A 55 -7.19 7.21 -5.77
N GLY A 56 -7.17 6.85 -4.49
CA GLY A 56 -7.72 7.67 -3.42
C GLY A 56 -9.24 7.51 -3.27
N ARG A 57 -9.81 8.26 -2.33
CA ARG A 57 -11.24 8.27 -2.04
C ARG A 57 -11.58 9.57 -1.33
N ASN A 58 -12.47 10.35 -1.93
CA ASN A 58 -13.02 11.57 -1.36
C ASN A 58 -14.54 11.52 -1.49
N ARG A 59 -15.25 11.28 -0.39
CA ARG A 59 -16.70 11.00 -0.38
C ARG A 59 -17.48 11.86 0.61
N PHE A 60 -16.78 12.67 1.40
CA PHE A 60 -17.35 13.41 2.52
C PHE A 60 -16.90 14.85 2.45
N GLU A 61 -17.74 15.73 2.95
CA GLU A 61 -17.41 17.14 3.14
C GLU A 61 -17.05 17.39 4.61
N PRO A 62 -16.09 18.28 4.89
CA PRO A 62 -15.76 18.65 6.25
C PRO A 62 -16.88 19.51 6.88
N VAL A 63 -17.03 19.43 8.20
CA VAL A 63 -17.90 20.32 8.97
C VAL A 63 -17.01 21.30 9.73
N ASN A 64 -17.19 22.60 9.50
CA ASN A 64 -16.31 23.65 10.06
C ASN A 64 -14.82 23.43 9.75
N GLY A 65 -14.51 22.93 8.54
CA GLY A 65 -13.14 22.68 8.10
C GLY A 65 -12.50 21.41 8.66
N LEU A 66 -13.23 20.63 9.46
CA LEU A 66 -12.73 19.40 10.07
C LEU A 66 -13.51 18.18 9.58
N TYR A 67 -12.78 17.09 9.34
CA TYR A 67 -13.38 15.79 9.05
C TYR A 67 -13.59 15.00 10.34
N SER A 68 -14.74 14.34 10.45
CA SER A 68 -14.99 13.37 11.50
C SER A 68 -14.25 12.06 11.23
N TYR A 69 -14.11 11.22 12.26
CA TYR A 69 -13.47 9.91 12.14
C TYR A 69 -14.05 9.10 10.97
N GLY A 70 -13.18 8.52 10.15
CA GLY A 70 -13.60 7.72 9.00
C GLY A 70 -13.95 8.55 7.75
N THR A 71 -13.99 9.88 7.83
CA THR A 71 -14.45 10.72 6.71
C THR A 71 -13.33 11.50 6.03
N GLY A 72 -12.10 11.45 6.57
CA GLY A 72 -10.95 12.14 5.99
C GLY A 72 -10.69 11.70 4.54
N PRO A 73 -10.35 12.65 3.63
CA PRO A 73 -10.09 12.34 2.23
C PRO A 73 -8.78 11.57 2.09
N ILE A 74 -8.80 10.53 1.29
CA ILE A 74 -7.63 9.71 1.01
C ILE A 74 -7.07 10.12 -0.36
N ARG A 75 -5.84 10.62 -0.38
CA ARG A 75 -5.12 10.97 -1.60
C ARG A 75 -4.57 9.72 -2.27
N SER A 76 -4.51 9.77 -3.59
CA SER A 76 -3.88 8.73 -4.40
C SER A 76 -2.39 8.64 -4.11
N PHE A 77 -1.84 7.43 -4.16
CA PHE A 77 -0.40 7.22 -4.18
C PHE A 77 -0.06 5.92 -4.91
N THR A 78 1.20 5.78 -5.28
CA THR A 78 1.76 4.55 -5.81
C THR A 78 3.16 4.37 -5.25
N THR A 79 3.45 3.19 -4.73
CA THR A 79 4.78 2.81 -4.24
C THR A 79 5.24 1.56 -4.97
N PHE A 80 6.56 1.45 -5.09
CA PHE A 80 7.23 0.31 -5.71
C PHE A 80 8.27 -0.24 -4.76
N ASN A 81 8.25 -1.54 -4.58
CA ASN A 81 9.23 -2.29 -3.80
C ASN A 81 9.99 -3.22 -4.74
N PHE A 82 11.29 -3.37 -4.51
CA PHE A 82 12.16 -4.23 -5.29
C PHE A 82 12.81 -5.26 -4.38
N SER A 83 12.96 -6.48 -4.88
CA SER A 83 13.78 -7.49 -4.23
C SER A 83 14.62 -8.26 -5.23
N SER A 84 15.84 -8.59 -4.82
CA SER A 84 16.79 -9.41 -5.55
C SER A 84 17.20 -10.59 -4.67
N LYS A 85 17.17 -11.79 -5.23
CA LYS A 85 17.57 -13.03 -4.56
C LYS A 85 18.59 -13.74 -5.43
N TYR A 86 19.81 -13.91 -4.94
CA TYR A 86 20.88 -14.60 -5.66
C TYR A 86 21.38 -15.81 -4.87
N GLN A 87 21.28 -16.99 -5.49
CA GLN A 87 21.77 -18.24 -4.93
C GLN A 87 23.24 -18.42 -5.29
N ILE A 88 24.12 -18.29 -4.30
CA ILE A 88 25.56 -18.40 -4.49
C ILE A 88 25.90 -19.87 -4.80
N ASN A 89 25.41 -20.79 -3.96
CA ASN A 89 25.54 -22.24 -4.12
C ASN A 89 24.32 -22.94 -3.49
N THR A 90 24.35 -24.28 -3.39
CA THR A 90 23.24 -25.05 -2.80
C THR A 90 23.03 -24.75 -1.32
N GLN A 91 24.08 -24.30 -0.61
CA GLN A 91 24.01 -23.96 0.81
C GLN A 91 23.76 -22.47 1.09
N SER A 92 24.01 -21.56 0.14
CA SER A 92 24.19 -20.13 0.42
C SER A 92 23.34 -19.23 -0.48
N LEU A 93 22.69 -18.24 0.12
CA LEU A 93 21.76 -17.32 -0.54
C LEU A 93 21.91 -15.89 -0.01
N ILE A 94 22.01 -14.92 -0.91
CA ILE A 94 21.96 -13.49 -0.59
C ILE A 94 20.65 -12.88 -1.07
N ARG A 95 20.06 -11.98 -0.28
CA ARG A 95 18.83 -11.25 -0.60
C ARG A 95 19.02 -9.77 -0.35
N LEU A 96 18.57 -8.96 -1.30
CA LEU A 96 18.45 -7.51 -1.18
C LEU A 96 16.96 -7.15 -1.31
N GLY A 97 16.47 -6.29 -0.43
CA GLY A 97 15.15 -5.68 -0.50
C GLY A 97 15.26 -4.17 -0.46
N ILE A 98 14.50 -3.49 -1.30
CA ILE A 98 14.38 -2.03 -1.31
C ILE A 98 12.88 -1.70 -1.25
N GLU A 99 12.44 -1.14 -0.15
CA GLU A 99 11.08 -0.60 0.01
C GLU A 99 11.04 0.82 -0.55
N ASN A 100 9.94 1.18 -1.21
CA ASN A 100 9.68 2.52 -1.74
C ASN A 100 10.87 3.06 -2.55
N ILE A 101 11.22 2.37 -3.65
CA ILE A 101 12.44 2.61 -4.43
C ILE A 101 12.52 4.03 -5.01
N PHE A 102 11.39 4.70 -5.22
CA PHE A 102 11.30 6.07 -5.72
C PHE A 102 11.15 7.12 -4.62
N ASN A 103 11.34 6.73 -3.35
CA ASN A 103 11.21 7.56 -2.17
C ASN A 103 9.94 8.42 -2.15
N LYS A 104 8.80 7.81 -2.53
CA LYS A 104 7.52 8.51 -2.57
C LYS A 104 7.17 9.01 -1.17
N ASP A 105 6.93 10.31 -1.03
CA ASP A 105 6.33 10.89 0.16
C ASP A 105 4.81 10.68 0.11
N TYR A 106 4.26 9.94 1.08
CA TYR A 106 2.84 9.64 1.15
C TYR A 106 2.38 9.37 2.59
N TYR A 107 1.08 9.55 2.81
CA TYR A 107 0.42 9.13 4.04
C TYR A 107 -0.23 7.76 3.86
N THR A 108 -0.18 6.93 4.90
CA THR A 108 -0.89 5.66 4.86
C THR A 108 -2.40 5.90 4.72
N VAL A 109 -3.13 4.96 4.13
CA VAL A 109 -4.59 5.07 3.96
C VAL A 109 -5.26 5.34 5.31
N ILE A 110 -4.83 4.61 6.36
CA ILE A 110 -5.37 4.73 7.72
C ILE A 110 -5.13 6.13 8.29
N SER A 111 -3.90 6.64 8.18
CA SER A 111 -3.55 7.99 8.64
C SER A 111 -4.43 9.08 8.01
N GLN A 112 -4.88 8.86 6.77
CA GLN A 112 -5.67 9.86 6.03
C GLN A 112 -7.14 9.87 6.43
N TRP A 113 -7.82 8.71 6.48
CA TRP A 113 -9.25 8.70 6.80
C TRP A 113 -9.55 8.87 8.29
N GLN A 114 -8.59 8.58 9.18
CA GLN A 114 -8.80 8.75 10.62
C GLN A 114 -8.99 10.22 11.02
N SER A 115 -8.44 11.16 10.24
CA SER A 115 -8.54 12.61 10.45
C SER A 115 -8.29 13.06 11.89
N ASN A 116 -7.33 12.43 12.56
CA ASN A 116 -6.85 12.83 13.89
C ASN A 116 -5.38 13.27 13.76
N ASN A 117 -5.07 14.48 14.24
CA ASN A 117 -3.71 15.04 14.22
C ASN A 117 -2.67 14.14 14.90
N MET A 118 -3.07 13.34 15.90
CA MET A 118 -2.14 12.43 16.60
C MET A 118 -1.71 11.22 15.76
N ASN A 119 -2.47 10.85 14.71
CA ASN A 119 -2.24 9.64 13.91
C ASN A 119 -1.90 9.96 12.44
N TYR A 120 -1.44 11.17 12.14
CA TYR A 120 -1.07 11.58 10.79
C TYR A 120 0.33 11.10 10.40
N VAL A 121 0.48 9.78 10.28
CA VAL A 121 1.78 9.12 10.07
C VAL A 121 2.05 8.90 8.59
N LYS A 122 3.23 9.30 8.13
CA LYS A 122 3.72 9.03 6.78
C LYS A 122 4.13 7.57 6.62
N GLY A 123 3.99 7.06 5.41
CA GLY A 123 4.59 5.77 5.06
C GLY A 123 6.12 5.84 5.07
N ASN A 124 6.76 4.68 5.04
CA ASN A 124 8.22 4.62 5.00
C ASN A 124 8.74 5.27 3.70
N GLY A 125 9.80 6.06 3.83
CA GLY A 125 10.64 6.43 2.68
C GLY A 125 11.44 5.23 2.17
N THR A 126 12.45 5.47 1.33
CA THR A 126 13.30 4.38 0.84
C THR A 126 14.01 3.66 1.99
N ARG A 127 13.84 2.34 2.07
CA ARG A 127 14.51 1.49 3.07
C ARG A 127 15.18 0.30 2.40
N LEU A 128 16.40 -0.01 2.82
CA LEU A 128 17.20 -1.11 2.30
C LEU A 128 17.28 -2.23 3.35
N ASN A 129 17.15 -3.48 2.90
CA ASN A 129 17.37 -4.68 3.69
C ASN A 129 18.34 -5.62 2.95
N LEU A 130 19.34 -6.14 3.64
CA LEU A 130 20.31 -7.10 3.11
C LEU A 130 20.36 -8.32 4.03
N SER A 131 20.25 -9.52 3.46
CA SER A 131 20.35 -10.77 4.21
C SER A 131 21.28 -11.78 3.54
N LEU A 132 22.05 -12.52 4.33
CA LEU A 132 22.79 -13.69 3.91
C LEU A 132 22.28 -14.90 4.70
N SER A 133 22.03 -16.02 4.03
CA SER A 133 21.63 -17.28 4.65
C SER A 133 22.58 -18.39 4.21
N HIS A 134 22.98 -19.25 5.15
CA HIS A 134 23.82 -20.42 4.91
C HIS A 134 23.24 -21.64 5.65
N SER A 135 23.24 -22.80 5.01
CA SER A 135 22.80 -24.08 5.59
C SER A 135 23.98 -25.04 5.67
N PHE A 136 24.16 -25.67 6.85
CA PHE A 136 25.23 -26.64 7.14
C PHE A 136 24.80 -28.06 6.82
#